data_AF-A0A1B3MT99-F1
#
_entry.id   AF-A0A1B3MT99-F1
#
_cell.length_a   1.000
_cell.length_b   1.000
_cell.length_c   1.000
_cell.angle_alpha   90.00
_cell.angle_beta   90.00
_cell.angle_gamma   90.00
#
_symmetry.space_group_name_H-M   'P 1'
#
loop_
_entity.id
_entity.type
_entity.pdbx_description
1 polymer ?
#
loop_
_entity_poly.entity_id
_entity_poly.type
_entity_poly.pdbx_seq_one_letter_code
_entity_poly.pdbx_strand_id
1 'polypeptide(L)'
;MVNFAAQYVSEARRIWGADRSAEITRNNAPPFGGLHIGDPKGAAQALADWEQAHPEPVTTIAQVADHIDHIVKVAGIDHVGIGSDFDGVGALPQGLGGVETYPALLSELMRRGWNDGDIAKLAGENVLRVMAAAEKVAVGK
;
A
#
# COMPACT_ATOMS: atom_id res chain seq x y z
N MET A 1 -4.91 -9.22 4.59
CA MET A 1 -5.53 -7.88 4.63
C MET A 1 -4.85 -6.98 3.61
N VAL A 2 -5.58 -6.06 2.99
CA VAL A 2 -5.05 -5.12 1.99
C VAL A 2 -4.61 -3.83 2.68
N ASN A 3 -3.35 -3.44 2.46
CA ASN A 3 -2.80 -2.18 2.98
C ASN A 3 -2.86 -1.05 1.96
N PHE A 4 -2.72 0.19 2.44
CA PHE A 4 -2.74 1.39 1.59
C PHE A 4 -1.34 1.96 1.31
N ALA A 5 -0.26 1.32 1.76
CA ALA A 5 1.09 1.76 1.41
C ALA A 5 1.29 1.72 -0.11
N ALA A 6 1.52 2.88 -0.71
CA ALA A 6 1.48 3.09 -2.15
C ALA A 6 2.37 2.10 -2.97
N GLN A 7 3.53 1.75 -2.42
CA GLN A 7 4.49 0.81 -3.02
C GLN A 7 4.01 -0.64 -3.11
N TYR A 8 2.99 -1.05 -2.34
CA TYR A 8 2.44 -2.41 -2.37
C TYR A 8 1.22 -2.54 -3.27
N VAL A 9 0.60 -1.43 -3.66
CA VAL A 9 -0.64 -1.41 -4.45
C VAL A 9 -0.43 -0.87 -5.86
N SER A 10 0.64 -0.09 -6.10
CA SER A 10 0.95 0.49 -7.40
C SER A 10 2.31 0.01 -7.88
N GLU A 11 2.33 -0.75 -8.98
CA GLU A 11 3.55 -1.25 -9.60
C GLU A 11 4.46 -0.11 -10.07
N ALA A 12 3.89 0.93 -10.69
CA ALA A 12 4.63 2.12 -11.08
C ALA A 12 5.30 2.77 -9.86
N ARG A 13 4.59 2.85 -8.73
CA ARG A 13 5.16 3.37 -7.49
C ARG A 13 6.26 2.46 -6.97
N ARG A 14 6.05 1.15 -6.95
CA ARG A 14 7.06 0.17 -6.50
C ARG A 14 8.36 0.30 -7.29
N ILE A 15 8.27 0.39 -8.63
CA ILE A 15 9.42 0.57 -9.53
C ILE A 15 10.12 1.88 -9.23
N TRP A 16 9.40 3.01 -9.17
CA TRP A 16 9.99 4.31 -8.85
C TRP A 16 10.72 4.30 -7.50
N GLY A 17 10.19 3.61 -6.49
CA GLY A 17 10.83 3.49 -5.18
C GLY A 17 12.13 2.68 -5.23
N ALA A 18 12.19 1.66 -6.06
CA ALA A 18 13.40 0.88 -6.31
C ALA A 18 14.45 1.73 -7.05
N ASP A 19 14.05 2.45 -8.10
CA ASP A 19 14.94 3.33 -8.86
C ASP A 19 15.50 4.46 -7.98
N ARG A 20 14.64 5.08 -7.16
CA ARG A 20 15.06 6.10 -6.19
C ARG A 20 16.07 5.55 -5.18
N SER A 21 15.85 4.35 -4.66
CA SER A 21 16.79 3.69 -3.74
C SER A 21 18.14 3.39 -4.40
N ALA A 22 18.12 3.04 -5.70
CA ALA A 22 19.33 2.85 -6.49
C ALA A 22 20.10 4.17 -6.68
N GLU A 23 19.40 5.28 -6.96
CA GLU A 23 20.02 6.59 -7.09
C GLU A 23 20.59 7.12 -5.76
N ILE A 24 19.91 6.89 -4.64
CA ILE A 24 20.47 7.19 -3.30
C ILE A 24 21.81 6.48 -3.12
N THR A 25 21.84 5.17 -3.41
CA THR A 25 23.05 4.35 -3.30
C THR A 25 24.14 4.81 -4.27
N ARG A 26 23.78 5.16 -5.51
CA ARG A 26 24.70 5.67 -6.52
C ARG A 26 25.30 7.02 -6.12
N ASN A 27 24.51 7.90 -5.51
CA ASN A 27 24.96 9.22 -5.10
C ASN A 27 25.87 9.15 -3.87
N ASN A 28 25.50 8.35 -2.87
CA ASN A 28 26.30 8.19 -1.67
C ASN A 28 26.02 6.82 -1.00
N ALA A 29 27.01 5.92 -1.04
CA ALA A 29 27.02 4.65 -0.34
C ALA A 29 28.17 4.62 0.68
N PRO A 30 28.00 5.22 1.87
CA PRO A 30 29.05 5.26 2.88
C PRO A 30 29.51 3.86 3.30
N PRO A 31 30.80 3.67 3.64
CA PRO A 31 31.85 4.69 3.74
C PRO A 31 32.70 4.91 2.48
N PHE A 32 32.61 4.08 1.43
CA PHE A 32 33.58 4.09 0.32
C PHE A 32 32.99 4.02 -1.09
N GLY A 33 31.69 4.24 -1.27
CA GLY A 33 31.03 4.15 -2.58
C GLY A 33 30.19 5.39 -2.91
N GLY A 34 29.96 5.61 -4.21
CA GLY A 34 29.07 6.64 -4.74
C GLY A 34 29.78 7.81 -5.41
N LEU A 35 29.01 8.66 -6.10
CA LEU A 35 29.51 9.79 -6.88
C LEU A 35 29.88 11.00 -6.02
N HIS A 36 29.28 11.15 -4.84
CA HIS A 36 29.41 12.32 -3.97
C HIS A 36 29.97 11.96 -2.58
N ILE A 37 30.99 11.09 -2.52
CA ILE A 37 31.64 10.67 -1.27
C ILE A 37 32.20 11.90 -0.53
N GLY A 38 31.82 12.07 0.73
CA GLY A 38 32.24 13.22 1.56
C GLY A 38 31.51 14.53 1.27
N ASP A 39 30.57 14.54 0.32
CA ASP A 39 29.74 15.69 -0.04
C ASP A 39 28.24 15.39 0.10
N PRO A 40 27.68 15.46 1.32
CA PRO A 40 26.27 15.20 1.54
C PRO A 40 25.34 16.22 0.86
N LYS A 41 25.83 17.44 0.57
CA LYS A 41 25.04 18.47 -0.10
C LYS A 41 24.91 18.17 -1.59
N GLY A 42 26.01 17.80 -2.24
CA GLY A 42 26.00 17.34 -3.62
C GLY A 42 25.12 16.11 -3.82
N ALA A 43 25.22 15.12 -2.92
CA ALA A 43 24.36 13.92 -2.97
C ALA A 43 22.86 14.25 -2.86
N ALA A 44 22.50 15.18 -1.96
CA ALA A 44 21.12 15.62 -1.80
C ALA A 44 20.60 16.39 -3.03
N GLN A 45 21.43 17.27 -3.61
CA GLN A 45 21.06 18.00 -4.83
C GLN A 45 20.87 17.04 -6.02
N ALA A 46 21.78 16.10 -6.21
CA ALA A 46 21.69 15.11 -7.29
C ALA A 46 20.42 14.24 -7.17
N LEU A 47 20.04 13.86 -5.95
CA LEU A 47 18.79 13.15 -5.72
C LEU A 47 17.57 14.03 -6.02
N ALA A 48 17.57 15.30 -5.60
CA ALA A 48 16.47 16.23 -5.87
C ALA A 48 16.30 16.49 -7.38
N ASP A 49 17.40 16.65 -8.13
CA ASP A 49 17.36 16.79 -9.59
C ASP A 49 16.78 15.54 -10.26
N TRP A 50 17.14 14.35 -9.75
CA TRP A 50 16.57 13.09 -10.24
C TRP A 50 15.07 12.98 -9.93
N GLU A 51 14.63 13.32 -8.72
CA GLU A 51 13.21 13.32 -8.32
C GLU A 51 12.38 14.32 -9.13
N GLN A 52 12.96 15.48 -9.48
CA GLN A 52 12.31 16.45 -10.36
C GLN A 52 12.14 15.90 -11.78
N ALA A 53 13.15 15.20 -12.30
CA ALA A 53 13.10 14.58 -13.63
C ALA A 53 12.21 13.31 -13.67
N HIS A 54 12.03 12.65 -12.53
CA HIS A 54 11.24 11.43 -12.37
C HIS A 54 10.21 11.65 -11.27
N PRO A 55 9.08 12.33 -11.56
CA PRO A 55 8.08 12.60 -10.54
C PRO A 55 7.50 11.31 -9.97
N GLU A 56 7.23 11.31 -8.65
CA GLU A 56 6.64 10.17 -7.95
C GLU A 56 5.26 9.81 -8.52
N PRO A 57 5.01 8.54 -8.92
CA PRO A 57 3.71 8.13 -9.42
C PRO A 57 2.60 8.25 -8.37
N VAL A 58 1.50 8.92 -8.74
CA VAL A 58 0.31 9.01 -7.90
C VAL A 58 -0.37 7.65 -7.81
N THR A 59 -0.60 7.19 -6.59
CA THR A 59 -1.38 5.98 -6.32
C THR A 59 -2.82 6.36 -5.99
N THR A 60 -3.81 5.61 -6.48
CA THR A 60 -5.23 5.98 -6.36
C THR A 60 -6.07 4.91 -5.66
N ILE A 61 -7.26 5.30 -5.18
CA ILE A 61 -8.28 4.39 -4.65
C ILE A 61 -8.62 3.23 -5.61
N ALA A 62 -8.64 3.49 -6.93
CA ALA A 62 -8.93 2.47 -7.93
C ALA A 62 -7.89 1.34 -7.92
N GLN A 63 -6.61 1.66 -7.71
CA GLN A 63 -5.54 0.65 -7.62
C GLN A 63 -5.64 -0.17 -6.33
N VAL A 64 -6.11 0.42 -5.23
CA VAL A 64 -6.42 -0.34 -4.01
C VAL A 64 -7.56 -1.32 -4.27
N ALA A 65 -8.61 -0.88 -4.95
CA ALA A 65 -9.72 -1.75 -5.33
C ALA A 65 -9.27 -2.86 -6.32
N ASP A 66 -8.40 -2.57 -7.28
CA ASP A 66 -7.81 -3.58 -8.17
C ASP A 66 -7.04 -4.66 -7.38
N HIS A 67 -6.31 -4.23 -6.33
CA HIS A 67 -5.58 -5.14 -5.47
C HIS A 67 -6.52 -6.02 -4.62
N ILE A 68 -7.63 -5.46 -4.12
CA ILE A 68 -8.68 -6.21 -3.43
C ILE A 68 -9.29 -7.25 -4.37
N ASP A 69 -9.69 -6.85 -5.59
CA ASP A 69 -10.25 -7.74 -6.61
C ASP A 69 -9.29 -8.89 -6.93
N HIS A 70 -7.99 -8.59 -7.08
CA HIS A 70 -6.97 -9.60 -7.32
C HIS A 70 -6.87 -10.61 -6.16
N ILE A 71 -6.85 -10.14 -4.91
CA ILE A 71 -6.77 -11.01 -3.73
C ILE A 71 -8.03 -11.88 -3.63
N VAL A 72 -9.22 -11.34 -3.90
CA VAL A 72 -10.45 -12.13 -3.95
C VAL A 72 -10.37 -13.21 -5.02
N LYS A 73 -9.84 -12.90 -6.20
CA LYS A 73 -9.66 -13.89 -7.28
C LYS A 73 -8.73 -15.04 -6.87
N VAL A 74 -7.71 -14.77 -6.06
CA VAL A 74 -6.70 -15.77 -5.66
C VAL A 74 -7.11 -16.54 -4.41
N ALA A 75 -7.58 -15.83 -3.37
CA ALA A 75 -7.84 -16.39 -2.04
C ALA A 75 -9.34 -16.60 -1.74
N GLY A 76 -10.24 -16.05 -2.55
CA GLY A 76 -11.69 -16.07 -2.31
C GLY A 76 -12.17 -14.94 -1.38
N ILE A 77 -13.44 -14.58 -1.52
CA ILE A 77 -14.06 -13.44 -0.79
C ILE A 77 -14.04 -13.62 0.74
N ASP A 78 -14.02 -14.86 1.25
CA ASP A 78 -14.02 -15.16 2.69
C ASP A 78 -12.64 -14.96 3.37
N HIS A 79 -11.62 -14.56 2.60
CA HIS A 79 -10.22 -14.49 3.04
C HIS A 79 -9.57 -13.11 2.81
N VAL A 80 -10.37 -12.09 2.49
CA VAL A 80 -9.90 -10.71 2.32
C VAL A 80 -10.40 -9.81 3.46
N GLY A 81 -9.62 -8.79 3.80
CA GLY A 81 -9.97 -7.77 4.80
C GLY A 81 -9.14 -6.52 4.56
N ILE A 82 -9.44 -5.41 5.24
CA ILE A 82 -8.74 -4.14 5.10
C ILE A 82 -7.82 -3.91 6.30
N GLY A 83 -6.59 -3.45 6.04
CA GLY A 83 -5.65 -3.01 7.07
C GLY A 83 -4.84 -1.84 6.53
N SER A 84 -5.39 -0.62 6.61
CA SER A 84 -4.91 0.56 5.88
C SER A 84 -3.47 0.95 6.18
N ASP A 85 -2.98 0.66 7.39
CA ASP A 85 -1.72 1.17 7.93
C ASP A 85 -1.70 2.70 8.06
N PHE A 86 -2.86 3.30 8.37
CA PHE A 86 -2.94 4.72 8.77
C PHE A 86 -1.98 4.99 9.94
N ASP A 87 -1.33 6.16 9.89
CA ASP A 87 -0.25 6.57 10.80
C ASP A 87 1.00 5.66 10.81
N GLY A 88 1.04 4.60 9.97
CA GLY A 88 2.17 3.69 9.81
C GLY A 88 2.99 3.89 8.53
N VAL A 89 2.46 4.63 7.55
CA VAL A 89 3.08 4.83 6.23
C VAL A 89 3.32 6.31 5.91
N GLY A 90 4.33 6.60 5.09
CA GLY A 90 4.70 7.97 4.71
C GLY A 90 3.78 8.61 3.66
N ALA A 91 3.07 7.82 2.85
CA ALA A 91 2.17 8.32 1.82
C ALA A 91 0.99 7.38 1.63
N LEU A 92 -0.20 7.96 1.46
CA LEU A 92 -1.47 7.27 1.25
C LEU A 92 -1.98 7.48 -0.18
N PRO A 93 -2.83 6.58 -0.71
CA PRO A 93 -3.42 6.73 -2.03
C PRO A 93 -4.36 7.94 -2.08
N GLN A 94 -4.44 8.59 -3.23
CA GLN A 94 -5.39 9.65 -3.48
C GLN A 94 -6.82 9.12 -3.31
N GLY A 95 -7.60 9.83 -2.49
CA GLY A 95 -8.96 9.44 -2.11
C GLY A 95 -9.02 8.54 -0.87
N LEU A 96 -7.87 8.16 -0.29
CA LEU A 96 -7.77 7.34 0.93
C LEU A 96 -6.88 7.99 1.99
N GLY A 97 -7.07 9.29 2.23
CA GLY A 97 -6.21 10.09 3.11
C GLY A 97 -6.41 9.90 4.61
N GLY A 98 -7.46 9.20 5.04
CA GLY A 98 -7.81 9.06 6.45
C GLY A 98 -8.96 8.10 6.70
N VAL A 99 -9.29 7.85 7.97
CA VAL A 99 -10.32 6.88 8.37
C VAL A 99 -11.72 7.24 7.86
N GLU A 100 -11.99 8.52 7.63
CA GLU A 100 -13.24 9.03 7.05
C GLU A 100 -13.44 8.61 5.58
N THR A 101 -12.39 8.10 4.91
CA THR A 101 -12.42 7.77 3.48
C THR A 101 -12.79 6.32 3.18
N TYR A 102 -12.95 5.45 4.18
CA TYR A 102 -13.39 4.07 3.96
C TYR A 102 -14.68 3.95 3.13
N PRO A 103 -15.73 4.78 3.34
CA PRO A 103 -16.94 4.72 2.52
C PRO A 103 -16.67 4.95 1.03
N ALA A 104 -15.66 5.74 0.66
CA ALA A 104 -15.28 5.93 -0.74
C ALA A 104 -14.74 4.64 -1.36
N LEU A 105 -13.94 3.86 -0.62
CA LEU A 105 -13.41 2.57 -1.09
C LEU A 105 -14.52 1.54 -1.27
N LEU A 106 -15.43 1.46 -0.29
CA LEU A 106 -16.57 0.55 -0.38
C LEU A 106 -17.47 0.93 -1.56
N SER A 107 -17.71 2.23 -1.76
CA SER A 107 -18.47 2.73 -2.91
C SER A 107 -17.81 2.38 -4.25
N GLU A 108 -16.48 2.50 -4.35
CA GLU A 108 -15.72 2.10 -5.54
C GLU A 108 -15.90 0.60 -5.85
N LEU A 109 -15.82 -0.27 -4.84
CA LEU A 109 -16.05 -1.71 -5.01
C LEU A 109 -17.50 -2.03 -5.39
N MET A 110 -18.48 -1.35 -4.78
CA MET A 110 -19.90 -1.49 -5.17
C MET A 110 -20.13 -1.09 -6.62
N ARG A 111 -19.47 -0.03 -7.11
CA ARG A 111 -19.53 0.35 -8.54
C ARG A 111 -18.94 -0.72 -9.47
N ARG A 112 -18.05 -1.58 -8.96
CA ARG A 112 -17.47 -2.73 -9.68
C ARG A 112 -18.34 -3.99 -9.60
N GLY A 113 -19.49 -3.92 -8.93
CA GLY A 113 -20.46 -5.02 -8.86
C GLY A 113 -20.36 -5.87 -7.60
N TRP A 114 -19.59 -5.45 -6.59
CA TRP A 114 -19.64 -6.08 -5.27
C TRP A 114 -21.03 -5.88 -4.64
N ASN A 115 -21.60 -6.95 -4.11
CA ASN A 115 -22.87 -6.88 -3.40
C ASN A 115 -22.67 -6.56 -1.91
N ASP A 116 -23.75 -6.22 -1.20
CA ASP A 116 -23.71 -5.84 0.22
C ASP A 116 -23.07 -6.92 1.11
N GLY A 117 -23.25 -8.20 0.78
CA GLY A 117 -22.64 -9.32 1.50
C GLY A 117 -21.11 -9.39 1.30
N ASP A 118 -20.62 -9.15 0.09
CA ASP A 118 -19.19 -9.07 -0.18
C ASP A 118 -18.55 -7.88 0.55
N ILE A 119 -19.25 -6.74 0.57
CA ILE A 119 -18.83 -5.53 1.30
C ILE A 119 -18.79 -5.79 2.81
N ALA A 120 -19.80 -6.44 3.39
CA ALA A 120 -19.83 -6.79 4.81
C ALA A 120 -18.66 -7.71 5.20
N LYS A 121 -18.38 -8.73 4.37
CA LYS A 121 -17.23 -9.62 4.54
C LYS A 121 -15.91 -8.88 4.58
N LEU A 122 -15.67 -8.01 3.60
CA LEU A 122 -14.46 -7.20 3.52
C LEU A 122 -14.34 -6.22 4.69
N ALA A 123 -15.44 -5.57 5.07
CA ALA A 123 -15.47 -4.53 6.09
C ALA A 123 -15.23 -5.07 7.51
N GLY A 124 -15.55 -6.34 7.77
CA GLY A 124 -15.24 -6.93 9.08
C GLY A 124 -15.67 -8.36 9.32
N GLU A 125 -16.68 -8.91 8.62
CA GLU A 125 -17.18 -10.25 8.97
C GLU A 125 -16.10 -11.33 8.81
N ASN A 126 -15.21 -11.20 7.83
CA ASN A 126 -14.08 -12.12 7.68
C ASN A 126 -13.13 -12.08 8.87
N VAL A 127 -12.82 -10.88 9.37
CA VAL A 127 -11.95 -10.71 10.56
C VAL A 127 -12.63 -11.29 11.78
N LEU A 128 -13.92 -10.99 11.98
CA LEU A 128 -14.70 -11.52 13.11
C LEU A 128 -14.79 -13.05 13.06
N ARG A 129 -15.00 -13.64 11.89
CA ARG A 129 -14.96 -15.09 11.68
C ARG A 129 -13.63 -15.70 12.11
N VAL A 130 -12.51 -15.10 11.70
CA VAL A 130 -11.16 -15.59 12.03
C VAL A 130 -10.87 -15.44 13.52
N MET A 131 -11.25 -14.32 14.15
CA MET A 131 -11.13 -14.11 15.59
C MET A 131 -11.91 -15.16 16.38
N ALA A 132 -13.18 -15.39 16.03
CA ALA A 132 -14.00 -16.41 16.68
C ALA A 132 -13.44 -17.83 16.51
N ALA A 133 -12.82 -18.14 15.36
CA ALA A 133 -12.15 -19.42 15.16
C ALA A 133 -10.90 -19.55 16.04
N ALA A 134 -10.10 -18.50 16.16
CA ALA A 134 -8.93 -18.48 17.04
C ALA A 134 -9.32 -18.70 18.51
N GLU A 135 -10.39 -18.04 18.97
CA GLU A 135 -10.94 -18.21 20.32
C GLU A 135 -11.38 -19.67 20.58
N LYS A 136 -12.06 -20.31 19.63
CA LYS A 136 -12.47 -21.72 19.73
C LYS A 136 -11.27 -22.65 19.90
N VAL A 137 -10.23 -22.46 19.08
CA VAL A 137 -8.98 -23.24 19.19
C VAL A 137 -8.32 -23.02 20.55
N ALA A 138 -8.27 -21.78 21.03
CA ALA A 138 -7.66 -21.44 22.31
C ALA A 138 -8.34 -22.13 23.51
N VAL A 139 -9.65 -22.35 23.45
CA VAL A 139 -10.40 -23.02 24.54
C VAL A 139 -10.42 -24.55 24.45
N GLY A 140 -9.78 -25.15 23.44
CA GLY A 140 -9.61 -26.60 23.37
C GLY A 140 -10.91 -27.41 23.33
N LYS A 141 -11.92 -26.92 22.61
CA LYS A 141 -13.05 -27.73 22.12
C LYS A 141 -13.11 -27.69 20.61
#